data_AF-A0A432ET94-F1
#
_entry.id   AF-A0A432ET94-F1
#
_cell.length_a   1.000
_cell.length_b   1.000
_cell.length_c   1.000
_cell.angle_alpha   90.00
_cell.angle_beta   90.00
_cell.angle_gamma   90.00
#
_symmetry.space_group_name_H-M   'P 1'
#
loop_
_entity.id
_entity.type
_entity.pdbx_description
1 polymer ?
#
loop_
_entity_poly.entity_id
_entity_poly.type
_entity_poly.pdbx_seq_one_letter_code
_entity_poly.pdbx_strand_id
1 'polypeptide(L)'
;CYKAQFMSDKIGQVFRGSISGVTEFGVFIQLLDQPIDGLVHVTQLERDYYVFNPQAMELLGKHTGRTLRLGDTIEVRLTGTSPEEGKINFSCIMNNHSTPRGRTYRRNKKAHRGR
;
A
#
# COMPACT_ATOMS: atom_id res chain seq x y z
N CYS A 1 -16.02 14.42 4.28
CA CYS A 1 -16.25 13.66 3.03
C CYS A 1 -17.07 12.39 3.30
N TYR A 2 -18.04 12.03 2.45
CA TYR A 2 -18.91 10.84 2.63
C TYR A 2 -18.13 9.52 2.75
N LYS A 3 -17.05 9.34 1.97
CA LYS A 3 -16.19 8.14 2.00
C LYS A 3 -15.54 7.90 3.37
N ALA A 4 -15.05 8.97 4.02
CA ALA A 4 -14.41 8.87 5.33
C ALA A 4 -15.43 8.56 6.43
N GLN A 5 -16.62 9.18 6.37
CA GLN A 5 -17.71 8.89 7.31
C GLN A 5 -18.22 7.45 7.19
N PHE A 6 -18.28 6.92 5.96
CA PHE A 6 -18.61 5.51 5.72
C PHE A 6 -17.55 4.54 6.26
N MET A 7 -16.28 4.96 6.28
CA MET A 7 -15.18 4.17 6.81
C MET A 7 -15.02 4.29 8.34
N SER A 8 -15.51 5.37 8.96
CA SER A 8 -15.45 5.57 10.41
C SER A 8 -16.09 4.42 11.20
N ASP A 9 -17.20 3.86 10.71
CA ASP A 9 -17.87 2.71 11.35
C ASP A 9 -17.06 1.40 11.23
N LYS A 10 -16.11 1.36 10.29
CA LYS A 10 -15.28 0.18 10.00
C LYS A 10 -13.88 0.27 10.60
N ILE A 11 -13.62 1.23 11.47
CA ILE A 11 -12.32 1.37 12.15
C ILE A 11 -12.01 0.07 12.90
N GLY A 12 -10.77 -0.42 12.77
CA GLY A 12 -10.31 -1.68 13.32
C GLY A 12 -10.46 -2.89 12.39
N GLN A 13 -11.26 -2.78 11.31
CA GLN A 13 -11.39 -3.84 10.31
C GLN A 13 -10.16 -3.95 9.42
N VAL A 14 -9.97 -5.15 8.86
CA VAL A 14 -8.88 -5.49 7.94
C VAL A 14 -9.41 -5.46 6.51
N PHE A 15 -8.66 -4.81 5.63
CA PHE A 15 -8.97 -4.71 4.22
C PHE A 15 -7.79 -5.18 3.38
N ARG A 16 -8.08 -5.68 2.19
CA ARG A 16 -7.06 -5.95 1.17
C ARG A 16 -6.93 -4.74 0.27
N GLY A 17 -5.69 -4.29 0.10
CA GLY A 17 -5.38 -3.17 -0.77
C GLY A 17 -4.12 -3.42 -1.58
N SER A 18 -4.02 -2.75 -2.73
CA SER A 18 -2.82 -2.72 -3.54
C SER A 18 -2.03 -1.44 -3.27
N ILE A 19 -0.71 -1.54 -3.28
CA ILE A 19 0.18 -0.39 -3.16
C ILE A 19 0.08 0.42 -4.46
N SER A 20 -0.58 1.58 -4.39
CA SER A 20 -0.73 2.52 -5.51
C SER A 20 0.43 3.51 -5.61
N GLY A 21 1.14 3.73 -4.50
CA GLY A 21 2.28 4.63 -4.44
C GLY A 21 3.22 4.32 -3.28
N VAL A 22 4.50 4.58 -3.47
CA VAL A 22 5.55 4.43 -2.44
C VAL A 22 6.27 5.76 -2.31
N THR A 23 6.43 6.23 -1.08
CA THR A 23 7.17 7.45 -0.76
C THR A 23 8.15 7.18 0.38
N GLU A 24 9.04 8.14 0.66
CA GLU A 24 9.99 8.02 1.77
C GLU A 24 9.30 8.00 3.14
N PHE A 25 8.16 8.68 3.28
CA PHE A 25 7.41 8.78 4.54
C PHE A 25 6.32 7.71 4.71
N GLY A 26 6.03 6.90 3.67
CA GLY A 26 4.97 5.90 3.75
C GLY A 26 4.59 5.27 2.42
N VAL A 27 3.45 4.59 2.42
CA VAL A 27 2.88 3.95 1.23
C VAL A 27 1.41 4.31 1.08
N PHE A 28 1.00 4.55 -0.15
CA PHE A 28 -0.40 4.74 -0.53
C PHE A 28 -0.99 3.39 -0.90
N ILE A 29 -2.12 3.09 -0.28
CA ILE A 29 -2.84 1.84 -0.46
C ILE A 29 -4.23 2.16 -1.01
N GLN A 30 -4.56 1.51 -2.11
CA GLN A 30 -5.88 1.54 -2.69
C GLN A 30 -6.61 0.26 -2.32
N LEU A 31 -7.79 0.36 -1.71
CA LEU A 31 -8.57 -0.83 -1.35
C LEU A 31 -9.10 -1.52 -2.62
N LEU A 32 -9.08 -2.85 -2.63
CA LEU A 32 -9.54 -3.63 -3.79
C LEU A 32 -11.07 -3.71 -3.87
N ASP A 33 -11.74 -3.74 -2.71
CA ASP A 33 -13.20 -3.89 -2.60
C ASP A 33 -13.94 -2.54 -2.67
N GLN A 34 -13.21 -1.43 -2.48
CA GLN A 34 -13.79 -0.10 -2.29
C GLN A 34 -12.93 0.92 -3.06
N PRO A 35 -13.52 1.90 -3.77
CA PRO A 35 -12.78 2.96 -4.45
C PRO A 35 -12.31 4.03 -3.45
N ILE A 36 -11.53 3.58 -2.47
CA ILE A 36 -11.06 4.32 -1.30
C ILE A 36 -9.55 4.12 -1.20
N ASP A 37 -8.87 5.24 -1.09
CA ASP A 37 -7.43 5.34 -0.93
C ASP A 37 -7.11 5.75 0.50
N GLY A 38 -5.99 5.27 1.01
CA GLY A 38 -5.45 5.77 2.25
C GLY A 38 -3.95 5.59 2.34
N LEU A 39 -3.40 6.11 3.43
CA LEU A 39 -1.97 6.19 3.66
C LEU A 39 -1.60 5.28 4.83
N VAL A 40 -0.56 4.48 4.63
CA VAL A 40 0.19 3.86 5.72
C VAL A 40 1.45 4.68 5.93
N HIS A 41 1.55 5.36 7.07
CA HIS A 41 2.76 6.07 7.43
C HIS A 41 3.86 5.06 7.80
N VAL A 42 5.13 5.39 7.54
CA VAL A 42 6.27 4.51 7.86
C VAL A 42 6.33 4.14 9.35
N THR A 43 5.83 5.01 10.23
CA THR A 43 5.73 4.74 11.68
C THR A 43 4.63 3.74 12.06
N GLN A 44 3.67 3.51 11.16
CA GLN A 44 2.63 2.49 11.30
C GLN A 44 2.97 1.18 10.58
N LEU A 45 4.09 1.15 9.83
CA LEU A 45 4.70 -0.11 9.46
C LEU A 45 5.29 -0.75 10.73
N GLU A 46 5.35 -2.08 10.80
CA GLU A 46 6.01 -2.78 11.92
C GLU A 46 7.38 -2.16 12.20
N ARG A 47 7.83 -2.17 13.47
CA ARG A 47 9.05 -1.52 14.02
C ARG A 47 10.35 -1.98 13.34
N ASP A 48 10.48 -1.68 12.06
CA ASP A 48 11.59 -1.96 11.20
C ASP A 48 11.99 -0.66 10.51
N TYR A 49 13.26 -0.58 10.16
CA TYR A 49 13.81 0.55 9.45
C TYR A 49 13.65 0.33 7.94
N TYR A 50 12.68 1.03 7.36
CA TYR A 50 12.45 1.00 5.92
C TYR A 50 13.31 2.03 5.20
N VAL A 51 14.04 1.57 4.18
CA VAL A 51 14.83 2.42 3.29
C VAL A 51 14.12 2.54 1.95
N PHE A 52 13.83 3.77 1.54
CA PHE A 52 13.24 4.04 0.23
C PHE A 52 14.30 3.91 -0.86
N ASN A 53 14.01 3.08 -1.87
CA ASN A 53 14.82 2.93 -3.06
C ASN A 53 14.12 3.64 -4.24
N PRO A 54 14.58 4.84 -4.64
CA PRO A 54 13.95 5.61 -5.70
C PRO A 54 14.09 4.96 -7.09
N GLN A 55 15.11 4.11 -7.32
CA GLN A 55 15.31 3.46 -8.62
C GLN A 55 14.29 2.34 -8.84
N ALA A 56 13.94 1.62 -7.78
CA ALA A 56 13.00 0.51 -7.83
C ALA A 56 11.58 0.88 -7.33
N MET A 57 11.39 2.10 -6.81
CA MET A 57 10.13 2.58 -6.24
C MET A 57 9.59 1.62 -5.17
N GLU A 58 10.47 1.24 -4.25
CA GLU A 58 10.18 0.25 -3.20
C GLU A 58 10.76 0.67 -1.84
N LEU A 59 10.14 0.20 -0.75
CA LEU A 59 10.65 0.33 0.61
C LEU A 59 11.22 -1.01 1.07
N LEU A 60 12.50 -1.02 1.42
CA LEU A 60 13.22 -2.18 1.90
C LEU A 60 13.38 -2.13 3.43
N GLY A 61 12.76 -3.06 4.16
CA GLY A 61 12.97 -3.26 5.59
C GLY A 61 14.35 -3.84 5.85
N LYS A 62 15.19 -3.13 6.60
CA LYS A 62 16.57 -3.53 6.88
C LYS A 62 16.67 -4.75 7.80
N HIS A 63 15.75 -4.89 8.75
CA HIS A 63 15.80 -6.00 9.72
C HIS A 63 15.01 -7.21 9.27
N THR A 64 13.84 -7.00 8.67
CA THR A 64 12.98 -8.11 8.17
C THR A 64 13.33 -8.56 6.76
N GLY A 65 14.08 -7.75 6.00
CA GLY A 65 14.36 -8.01 4.58
C GLY A 65 13.13 -7.87 3.68
N ARG A 66 12.03 -7.28 4.19
CA ARG A 66 10.78 -7.14 3.45
C ARG A 66 10.88 -6.03 2.42
N THR A 67 10.20 -6.20 1.30
CA THR A 67 10.17 -5.21 0.22
C THR A 67 8.73 -4.85 -0.11
N LEU A 68 8.36 -3.59 0.07
CA LEU A 68 7.07 -3.04 -0.32
C LEU A 68 7.25 -2.31 -1.64
N ARG A 69 6.69 -2.85 -2.72
CA ARG A 69 6.79 -2.28 -4.08
C ARG A 69 5.42 -1.85 -4.60
N LEU A 70 5.42 -0.93 -5.55
CA LEU A 70 4.21 -0.54 -6.25
C LEU A 70 3.55 -1.75 -6.95
N GLY A 71 2.25 -1.92 -6.70
CA GLY A 71 1.42 -3.01 -7.22
C GLY A 71 1.29 -4.23 -6.30
N ASP A 72 2.06 -4.34 -5.22
CA ASP A 72 1.90 -5.45 -4.28
C ASP A 72 0.57 -5.36 -3.54
N THR A 73 -0.06 -6.51 -3.31
CA THR A 73 -1.30 -6.61 -2.54
C THR A 73 -0.97 -6.96 -1.10
N ILE A 74 -1.41 -6.12 -0.17
CA ILE A 74 -1.19 -6.30 1.26
C ILE A 74 -2.50 -6.18 2.03
N GLU A 75 -2.50 -6.72 3.24
CA GLU A 75 -3.61 -6.55 4.19
C GLU A 75 -3.31 -5.35 5.09
N VAL A 76 -4.30 -4.47 5.24
CA VAL A 76 -4.18 -3.24 6.01
C VAL A 76 -5.33 -3.11 6.99
N ARG A 77 -5.05 -2.62 8.19
CA ARG A 77 -6.06 -2.29 9.19
C ARG A 77 -6.42 -0.83 9.12
N LEU A 78 -7.71 -0.52 9.10
CA LEU A 78 -8.15 0.84 9.28
C LEU A 78 -7.88 1.29 10.73
N THR A 79 -7.01 2.28 10.92
CA THR A 79 -6.69 2.80 12.26
C THR A 79 -7.49 4.05 12.59
N GLY A 80 -7.84 4.83 11.59
CA GLY A 80 -8.63 6.02 11.77
C GLY A 80 -8.98 6.69 10.45
N THR A 81 -9.95 7.58 10.53
CA THR A 81 -10.43 8.39 9.42
C THR A 81 -10.52 9.83 9.90
N SER A 82 -10.09 10.79 9.09
CA SER A 82 -10.29 12.22 9.33
C SER A 82 -11.33 12.72 8.32
N PRO A 83 -12.63 12.78 8.67
CA PRO A 83 -13.69 13.18 7.73
C PRO A 83 -13.58 14.63 7.28
N GLU A 84 -13.00 15.47 8.13
CA GLU A 84 -12.66 16.87 7.92
C GLU A 84 -11.58 17.07 6.84
N GLU A 85 -10.54 16.24 6.85
CA GLU A 85 -9.46 16.27 5.83
C GLU A 85 -9.70 15.32 4.65
N GLY A 86 -10.69 14.42 4.77
CA GLY A 86 -10.91 13.34 3.81
C GLY A 86 -9.80 12.27 3.82
N LYS A 87 -8.98 12.22 4.88
CA LYS A 87 -7.84 11.28 5.01
C LYS A 87 -8.25 9.99 5.70
N ILE A 88 -7.59 8.90 5.31
CA ILE A 88 -7.81 7.57 5.87
C ILE A 88 -6.44 6.98 6.20
N ASN A 89 -6.27 6.64 7.47
CA ASN A 89 -5.02 6.13 8.02
C ASN A 89 -5.10 4.63 8.18
N PHE A 90 -4.15 3.94 7.58
CA PHE A 90 -4.05 2.49 7.63
C PHE A 90 -2.76 2.06 8.33
N SER A 91 -2.81 0.94 9.03
CA SER A 91 -1.62 0.23 9.50
C SER A 91 -1.45 -1.05 8.69
N CYS A 92 -0.22 -1.44 8.40
CA CYS A 92 0.04 -2.66 7.67
C CYS A 92 -0.14 -3.87 8.60
N ILE A 93 -0.95 -4.85 8.20
CA ILE A 93 -1.02 -6.15 8.87
C ILE A 93 -0.14 -7.09 8.05
N MET A 94 1.07 -7.28 8.53
CA MET A 94 2.03 -8.17 7.90
C MET A 94 1.68 -9.61 8.22
N ASN A 95 0.82 -10.21 7.39
CA ASN A 95 0.76 -11.67 7.31
C ASN A 95 2.07 -12.15 6.68
N ASN A 96 2.71 -13.14 7.30
CA ASN A 96 3.99 -13.73 6.90
C ASN A 96 3.97 -14.43 5.52
N HIS A 97 2.97 -14.13 4.70
CA HIS A 97 2.70 -14.66 3.39
C HIS A 97 3.09 -13.62 2.32
N SER A 98 4.32 -13.11 2.39
CA SER A 98 4.99 -12.59 1.20
C SER A 98 5.18 -13.78 0.28
N THR A 99 4.14 -14.16 -0.47
CA THR A 99 4.28 -15.26 -1.43
C THR A 99 5.43 -14.89 -2.37
N PRO A 100 6.44 -15.75 -2.57
CA PRO A 100 7.35 -15.60 -3.67
C PRO A 100 6.55 -15.89 -4.95
N ARG A 101 5.83 -14.89 -5.45
CA ARG A 101 5.19 -14.88 -6.78
C ARG A 101 5.81 -13.69 -7.50
N GLY A 102 6.87 -13.89 -8.26
CA GLY A 102 6.81 -14.69 -9.48
C GLY A 102 6.50 -13.74 -10.62
N ARG A 103 7.55 -13.33 -11.34
CA ARG A 103 7.55 -12.79 -12.71
C ARG A 103 6.16 -12.58 -13.32
N THR A 104 5.54 -11.42 -13.18
CA THR A 104 4.64 -10.91 -14.24
C THR A 104 4.51 -9.39 -14.15
N TYR A 105 5.63 -8.66 -14.18
CA TYR A 105 5.58 -7.37 -14.88
C TYR A 105 5.45 -7.72 -16.37
N ARG A 106 4.22 -8.01 -16.83
CA ARG A 106 3.90 -8.04 -18.26
C ARG A 106 3.96 -6.58 -18.70
N ARG A 107 5.19 -6.14 -18.91
CA ARG A 107 5.57 -4.91 -19.59
C ARG A 107 4.77 -4.89 -20.89
N ASN A 108 3.71 -4.10 -20.94
CA ASN A 108 3.07 -3.76 -22.20
C ASN A 108 4.04 -2.83 -22.94
N LYS A 109 5.07 -3.40 -23.57
CA LYS A 109 5.99 -2.70 -24.47
C LYS A 109 5.44 -2.87 -25.89
N LYS A 110 4.76 -1.82 -26.35
CA LYS A 110 4.73 -1.30 -27.73
C LYS A 110 4.86 -2.33 -28.86
N ALA A 111 3.75 -2.60 -29.56
CA ALA A 111 3.78 -2.94 -30.98
C ALA A 111 3.55 -1.65 -31.79
N HIS A 112 4.65 -0.96 -32.13
CA HIS A 112 4.69 -0.07 -33.29
C HIS A 112 5.48 -0.80 -34.37
N ARG A 113 4.74 -1.40 -35.32
CA ARG A 113 5.16 -1.71 -36.69
C ARG A 113 4.00 -1.15 -37.52
N GLY A 114 4.12 -0.03 -38.21
CA GLY A 114 5.06 0.17 -39.31
C GLY A 114 4.36 -0.29 -40.58
N ARG A 115 3.70 0.66 -41.26
CA ARG A 115 3.41 0.61 -42.70
C ARG A 115 3.55 2.01 -43.25
#